data_AF-A0A2E3ZAB9-F1
#
_entry.id   AF-A0A2E3ZAB9-F1
#
_cell.length_a   1.000
_cell.length_b   1.000
_cell.length_c   1.000
_cell.angle_alpha   90.00
_cell.angle_beta   90.00
_cell.angle_gamma   90.00
#
_symmetry.space_group_name_H-M   'P 1'
#
loop_
_entity.id
_entity.type
_entity.pdbx_description
1 polymer ?
#
loop_
_entity_poly.entity_id
_entity_poly.type
_entity_poly.pdbx_seq_one_letter_code
_entity_poly.pdbx_strand_id
1 'polypeptide(L)'
;MLGLLLGYFSTWDCYAFPTDPARIFARGQSPAAGQFEVEASVWQGGDLSELGEGKRIYLEKTTIKTDPQGHFDFWLDESRADTGNLRGEKYQLHQELRLELKYRPPGKDLVHLRYELLPIDNAYVATRGKVLAKPGANDDLKGLYSKKYKPKFREFQPEHARRGLAILYPDGRLQTEDGSYLQTTGTTTSGVQEFFDYCTHHHVDGYIVGGSIPKRQQVVYRIWTPVRMHPAQGIRIDTGAITLQFMPELGDQPGLTIDSCMMNDIRIRGLLHYRAKGYALAIQPANPLPLDRFVGNTIVDTAVFVTAIACKDARGAVRFDGSINFSSFDFNEINHGELGIHVAAGGSFSNCRITCKHVHGQVHTSILDEGSGHNVWEVNLNCDGMDPLGIDTSGHSNIWFTNIRSRNKPSLTIRPNAAGNQFFLMGLNGGFDNQATWPTNRFYAAASIPADKIKLGFAVDTPATPTSGELMINRHPFPVVVMIKSPGSVTQWELNDTYGASEKFEGPLSTGQSIYLTTGEAIRLHYTDTPPEWRWRAVQ
;
A
#
# COMPACT_ATOMS: atom_id res chain seq x y z
N MET A 1 -34.79 22.46 -17.04
CA MET A 1 -34.62 21.15 -17.71
C MET A 1 -33.23 20.95 -18.35
N LEU A 2 -32.58 21.95 -18.98
CA LEU A 2 -31.19 21.81 -19.50
C LEU A 2 -30.09 21.89 -18.42
N GLY A 3 -30.30 22.61 -17.30
CA GLY A 3 -29.39 22.59 -16.15
C GLY A 3 -29.30 21.24 -15.43
N LEU A 4 -30.23 20.32 -15.72
CA LEU A 4 -30.24 18.93 -15.24
C LEU A 4 -29.35 18.00 -16.09
N LEU A 5 -28.76 18.42 -17.20
CA LEU A 5 -27.89 17.54 -18.00
C LEU A 5 -26.42 17.56 -17.53
N LEU A 6 -25.96 18.63 -16.87
CA LEU A 6 -24.58 18.74 -16.39
C LEU A 6 -24.36 18.20 -14.97
N GLY A 7 -25.43 18.01 -14.20
CA GLY A 7 -25.35 17.34 -12.89
C GLY A 7 -25.20 15.81 -12.96
N TYR A 8 -25.37 15.21 -14.14
CA TYR A 8 -25.56 13.77 -14.30
C TYR A 8 -24.47 13.05 -15.11
N PHE A 9 -23.47 13.77 -15.65
CA PHE A 9 -22.23 13.15 -16.16
C PHE A 9 -21.15 13.11 -15.05
N SER A 10 -21.54 12.72 -13.83
CA SER A 10 -20.75 12.94 -12.62
C SER A 10 -19.72 11.85 -12.30
N THR A 11 -19.70 10.72 -13.02
CA THR A 11 -18.74 9.63 -12.76
C THR A 11 -18.26 8.97 -14.04
N TRP A 12 -17.02 9.29 -14.42
CA TRP A 12 -16.21 8.49 -15.34
C TRP A 12 -14.97 8.08 -14.58
N ASP A 13 -14.77 6.79 -14.40
CA ASP A 13 -13.55 6.25 -13.82
C ASP A 13 -12.79 5.54 -14.95
N CYS A 14 -11.58 6.03 -15.23
CA CYS A 14 -10.67 5.41 -16.20
C CYS A 14 -9.50 4.80 -15.42
N TYR A 15 -9.18 3.54 -15.71
CA TYR A 15 -8.12 2.78 -15.07
C TYR A 15 -7.20 2.21 -16.13
N ALA A 16 -5.89 2.30 -15.91
CA ALA A 16 -4.89 1.53 -16.64
C ALA A 16 -4.25 0.54 -15.65
N PHE A 17 -4.02 -0.70 -16.09
CA PHE A 17 -3.52 -1.75 -15.21
C PHE A 17 -1.98 -1.77 -15.20
N PRO A 18 -1.32 -1.86 -14.02
CA PRO A 18 0.14 -1.80 -13.91
C PRO A 18 0.89 -2.90 -14.67
N THR A 19 0.23 -4.04 -14.92
CA THR A 19 0.84 -5.21 -15.54
C THR A 19 0.63 -5.28 -17.06
N ASP A 20 -0.20 -4.40 -17.63
CA ASP A 20 -0.51 -4.36 -19.06
C ASP A 20 -0.93 -2.94 -19.50
N PRO A 21 0.01 -2.05 -19.86
CA PRO A 21 -0.29 -0.69 -20.28
C PRO A 21 -1.04 -0.62 -21.62
N ALA A 22 -1.19 -1.74 -22.34
CA ALA A 22 -1.93 -1.84 -23.60
C ALA A 22 -3.46 -1.91 -23.42
N ARG A 23 -3.95 -1.90 -22.16
CA ARG A 23 -5.37 -2.00 -21.83
C ARG A 23 -5.84 -0.81 -20.99
N ILE A 24 -6.73 -0.01 -21.58
CA ILE A 24 -7.42 1.09 -20.87
C ILE A 24 -8.86 0.65 -20.62
N PHE A 25 -9.26 0.68 -19.35
CA PHE A 25 -10.63 0.42 -18.93
C PHE A 25 -11.34 1.74 -18.62
N ALA A 26 -12.52 1.95 -19.20
CA ALA A 26 -13.37 3.09 -18.90
C ALA A 26 -14.75 2.61 -18.46
N ARG A 27 -15.20 3.09 -17.30
CA ARG A 27 -16.54 2.87 -16.76
C ARG A 27 -17.26 4.20 -16.62
N GLY A 28 -18.52 4.25 -17.04
CA GLY A 28 -19.35 5.44 -16.90
C GLY A 28 -20.84 5.14 -16.79
N GLN A 29 -21.60 6.17 -16.43
CA GLN A 29 -23.05 6.14 -16.39
C GLN A 29 -23.62 7.22 -17.33
N SER A 30 -24.49 6.81 -18.23
CA SER A 30 -25.29 7.66 -19.11
C SER A 30 -26.62 8.01 -18.44
N PRO A 31 -27.18 9.21 -18.65
CA PRO A 31 -28.50 9.58 -18.17
C PRO A 31 -29.67 8.85 -18.84
N ALA A 32 -29.43 8.03 -19.87
CA ALA A 32 -30.44 7.21 -20.51
C ALA A 32 -29.86 5.88 -21.03
N ALA A 33 -30.68 4.82 -21.00
CA ALA A 33 -30.41 3.57 -21.68
C ALA A 33 -30.34 3.81 -23.20
N GLY A 34 -29.32 3.28 -23.88
CA GLY A 34 -29.11 3.54 -25.31
C GLY A 34 -27.86 2.91 -25.90
N GLN A 35 -27.59 3.25 -27.17
CA GLN A 35 -26.35 2.92 -27.88
C GLN A 35 -25.50 4.17 -28.05
N PHE A 36 -24.20 4.03 -27.83
CA PHE A 36 -23.21 5.10 -27.90
C PHE A 36 -22.13 4.68 -28.89
N GLU A 37 -21.71 5.58 -29.78
CA GLU A 37 -20.44 5.39 -30.50
C GLU A 37 -19.31 6.00 -29.66
N VAL A 38 -18.31 5.19 -29.34
CA VAL A 38 -17.08 5.66 -28.70
C VAL A 38 -15.96 5.55 -29.72
N GLU A 39 -15.21 6.64 -29.88
CA GLU A 39 -14.12 6.76 -30.85
C GLU A 39 -12.87 7.23 -30.10
N ALA A 40 -11.99 6.30 -29.74
CA ALA A 40 -10.73 6.65 -29.10
C ALA A 40 -9.63 6.86 -30.16
N SER A 41 -8.87 7.95 -30.02
CA SER A 41 -7.78 8.29 -30.95
C SER A 41 -6.58 8.84 -30.20
N VAL A 42 -5.37 8.36 -30.53
CA VAL A 42 -4.12 8.90 -29.97
C VAL A 42 -3.51 9.91 -30.94
N TRP A 43 -2.96 10.98 -30.40
CA TRP A 43 -2.33 12.06 -31.16
C TRP A 43 -0.84 12.13 -30.84
N GLN A 44 0.00 12.16 -31.88
CA GLN A 44 1.44 12.37 -31.75
C GLN A 44 1.75 13.86 -31.90
N GLY A 45 2.38 14.48 -30.89
CA GLY A 45 2.50 15.93 -30.77
C GLY A 45 3.52 16.62 -31.69
N GLY A 46 3.13 17.82 -32.15
CA GLY A 46 3.96 18.91 -32.69
C GLY A 46 3.29 20.25 -32.33
N ASP A 47 4.00 21.38 -32.50
CA ASP A 47 3.55 22.72 -32.08
C ASP A 47 2.16 23.10 -32.63
N LEU A 48 1.32 23.68 -31.77
CA LEU A 48 -0.13 23.85 -31.99
C LEU A 48 -0.49 24.90 -33.05
N SER A 49 0.45 25.75 -33.47
CA SER A 49 0.23 26.77 -34.50
C SER A 49 0.49 26.30 -35.93
N GLU A 50 1.09 25.12 -36.13
CA GLU A 50 1.54 24.68 -37.47
C GLU A 50 0.89 23.38 -37.99
N LEU A 51 -0.05 22.78 -37.26
CA LEU A 51 -0.64 21.50 -37.64
C LEU A 51 -2.01 21.63 -38.31
N GLY A 52 -1.99 21.73 -39.64
CA GLY A 52 -3.07 21.17 -40.46
C GLY A 52 -3.15 19.64 -40.27
N GLU A 53 -4.34 19.06 -40.43
CA GLU A 53 -4.70 17.63 -40.31
C GLU A 53 -3.54 16.68 -39.92
N GLY A 54 -3.15 16.70 -38.64
CA GLY A 54 -2.10 15.83 -38.12
C GLY A 54 -2.49 14.35 -38.13
N LYS A 55 -1.50 13.46 -38.22
CA LYS A 55 -1.63 12.00 -38.20
C LYS A 55 -2.42 11.54 -36.95
N ARG A 56 -3.67 11.14 -37.15
CA ARG A 56 -4.49 10.45 -36.14
C ARG A 56 -4.19 8.96 -36.18
N ILE A 57 -3.83 8.40 -35.04
CA ILE A 57 -3.83 6.94 -34.87
C ILE A 57 -5.19 6.57 -34.28
N TYR A 58 -6.02 5.91 -35.10
CA TYR A 58 -7.30 5.38 -34.68
C TYR A 58 -7.07 4.12 -33.85
N LEU A 59 -7.48 4.12 -32.58
CA LEU A 59 -7.37 2.94 -31.74
C LEU A 59 -8.55 1.99 -31.98
N GLU A 60 -9.78 2.48 -31.82
CA GLU A 60 -11.00 1.70 -32.07
C GLU A 60 -12.21 2.63 -32.17
N LYS A 61 -13.14 2.31 -33.09
CA LYS A 61 -14.50 2.86 -33.09
C LYS A 61 -15.46 1.73 -32.74
N THR A 62 -16.11 1.82 -31.60
CA THR A 62 -17.04 0.78 -31.14
C THR A 62 -18.40 1.35 -30.77
N THR A 63 -19.43 0.52 -30.83
CA THR A 63 -20.76 0.85 -30.31
C THR A 63 -20.95 0.16 -28.96
N ILE A 64 -21.08 0.96 -27.90
CA ILE A 64 -21.34 0.44 -26.56
C ILE A 64 -22.84 0.54 -26.30
N LYS A 65 -23.43 -0.53 -25.77
CA LYS A 65 -24.80 -0.53 -25.24
C LYS A 65 -24.73 -0.28 -23.73
N THR A 66 -25.54 0.63 -23.22
CA THR A 66 -25.72 0.74 -21.77
C THR A 66 -26.73 -0.27 -21.25
N ASP A 67 -26.62 -0.60 -19.97
CA ASP A 67 -27.67 -1.28 -19.24
C ASP A 67 -28.92 -0.37 -19.07
N PRO A 68 -30.06 -0.89 -18.58
CA PRO A 68 -31.27 -0.09 -18.35
C PRO A 68 -31.08 1.09 -17.39
N GLN A 69 -30.05 1.04 -16.53
CA GLN A 69 -29.67 2.08 -15.58
C GLN A 69 -28.65 3.07 -16.16
N GLY A 70 -28.26 2.88 -17.43
CA GLY A 70 -27.34 3.72 -18.17
C GLY A 70 -25.86 3.39 -17.95
N HIS A 71 -25.50 2.33 -17.23
CA HIS A 71 -24.10 1.96 -17.04
C HIS A 71 -23.50 1.32 -18.28
N PHE A 72 -22.21 1.56 -18.49
CA PHE A 72 -21.43 0.86 -19.50
C PHE A 72 -20.00 0.63 -19.04
N ASP A 73 -19.44 -0.47 -19.54
CA ASP A 73 -18.03 -0.85 -19.39
C ASP A 73 -17.41 -0.94 -20.79
N PHE A 74 -16.22 -0.35 -20.98
CA PHE A 74 -15.50 -0.41 -22.23
C PHE A 74 -13.99 -0.62 -22.03
N TRP A 75 -13.43 -1.42 -22.93
CA TRP A 75 -12.04 -1.82 -22.96
C TRP A 75 -11.42 -1.36 -24.28
N LEU A 76 -10.34 -0.60 -24.20
CA LEU A 76 -9.46 -0.35 -25.34
C LEU A 76 -8.35 -1.38 -25.31
N ASP A 77 -8.23 -2.15 -26.39
CA ASP A 77 -7.16 -3.13 -26.59
C ASP A 77 -6.27 -2.66 -27.75
N GLU A 78 -5.00 -2.36 -27.47
CA GLU A 78 -4.02 -1.91 -28.46
C GLU A 78 -3.81 -2.92 -29.60
N SER A 79 -4.08 -4.22 -29.36
CA SER A 79 -3.93 -5.27 -30.38
C SER A 79 -4.87 -5.12 -31.59
N ARG A 80 -5.87 -4.24 -31.50
CA ARG A 80 -6.86 -3.96 -32.55
C ARG A 80 -6.64 -2.64 -33.29
N ALA A 81 -5.64 -1.85 -32.90
CA ALA A 81 -5.35 -0.59 -33.57
C ALA A 81 -4.92 -0.85 -35.03
N ASP A 82 -5.57 -0.17 -35.98
CA ASP A 82 -5.22 -0.25 -37.40
C ASP A 82 -3.87 0.46 -37.62
N THR A 83 -2.82 -0.35 -37.54
CA THR A 83 -1.39 -0.07 -37.71
C THR A 83 -0.95 0.91 -38.77
N GLY A 84 -1.64 0.93 -39.91
CA GLY A 84 -1.16 1.53 -41.16
C GLY A 84 0.36 1.43 -41.35
N ASN A 85 0.90 0.25 -41.68
CA ASN A 85 2.34 0.02 -41.99
C ASN A 85 3.41 0.41 -40.94
N LEU A 86 3.07 0.75 -39.69
CA LEU A 86 4.05 1.17 -38.67
C LEU A 86 4.45 0.04 -37.69
N ARG A 87 4.69 -1.18 -38.18
CA ARG A 87 5.22 -2.28 -37.34
C ARG A 87 6.74 -2.16 -37.19
N GLY A 88 7.24 -1.68 -36.05
CA GLY A 88 8.66 -1.84 -35.71
C GLY A 88 9.26 -0.83 -34.72
N GLU A 89 8.61 0.31 -34.48
CA GLU A 89 9.13 1.31 -33.55
C GLU A 89 8.52 1.13 -32.15
N LYS A 90 9.37 0.93 -31.14
CA LYS A 90 8.97 0.95 -29.73
C LYS A 90 8.59 2.39 -29.36
N TYR A 91 7.30 2.70 -29.35
CA TYR A 91 6.81 3.99 -28.86
C TYR A 91 7.03 4.08 -27.34
N GLN A 92 7.77 5.09 -26.88
CA GLN A 92 7.74 5.48 -25.48
C GLN A 92 6.48 6.31 -25.25
N LEU A 93 5.57 5.79 -24.42
CA LEU A 93 4.29 6.42 -24.06
C LEU A 93 4.51 7.62 -23.11
N HIS A 94 5.30 8.61 -23.52
CA HIS A 94 5.50 9.88 -22.80
C HIS A 94 4.65 11.03 -23.39
N GLN A 95 3.54 10.71 -24.08
CA GLN A 95 2.75 11.68 -24.85
C GLN A 95 1.32 11.86 -24.33
N GLU A 96 0.74 13.04 -24.62
CA GLU A 96 -0.63 13.41 -24.25
C GLU A 96 -1.65 12.44 -24.85
N LEU A 97 -2.26 11.60 -24.02
CA LEU A 97 -3.38 10.77 -24.44
C LEU A 97 -4.65 11.63 -24.45
N ARG A 98 -5.39 11.60 -25.57
CA ARG A 98 -6.67 12.30 -25.72
C ARG A 98 -7.79 11.29 -25.92
N LEU A 99 -8.86 11.41 -25.16
CA LEU A 99 -10.07 10.61 -25.36
C LEU A 99 -11.15 11.50 -25.96
N GLU A 100 -11.67 11.14 -27.12
CA GLU A 100 -12.83 11.79 -27.73
C GLU A 100 -14.05 10.88 -27.62
N LEU A 101 -15.19 11.44 -27.25
CA LEU A 101 -16.45 10.71 -27.05
C LEU A 101 -17.54 11.42 -27.84
N LYS A 102 -18.17 10.72 -28.76
CA LYS A 102 -19.18 11.26 -29.68
C LYS A 102 -20.52 10.62 -29.37
N TYR A 103 -21.35 11.30 -28.59
CA TYR A 103 -22.65 10.81 -28.19
C TYR A 103 -23.78 11.43 -29.02
N ARG A 104 -24.65 10.63 -29.65
CA ARG A 104 -25.88 11.14 -30.28
C ARG A 104 -27.11 10.59 -29.53
N PRO A 105 -27.76 11.39 -28.67
CA PRO A 105 -29.02 10.98 -28.07
C PRO A 105 -30.10 10.74 -29.15
N PRO A 106 -31.05 9.83 -28.95
CA PRO A 106 -32.20 9.66 -29.84
C PRO A 106 -32.92 11.01 -30.05
N GLY A 107 -33.07 11.42 -31.30
CA GLY A 107 -33.74 12.67 -31.67
C GLY A 107 -32.98 13.96 -31.33
N LYS A 108 -31.67 13.91 -31.02
CA LYS A 108 -30.84 15.08 -30.71
C LYS A 108 -29.56 15.12 -31.52
N ASP A 109 -28.93 16.30 -31.55
CA ASP A 109 -27.64 16.51 -32.18
C ASP A 109 -26.50 15.75 -31.48
N LEU A 110 -25.44 15.50 -32.24
CA LEU A 110 -24.21 14.88 -31.76
C LEU A 110 -23.52 15.79 -30.72
N VAL A 111 -23.27 15.25 -29.53
CA VAL A 111 -22.46 15.83 -28.46
C VAL A 111 -21.04 15.28 -28.58
N HIS A 112 -20.05 16.16 -28.67
CA HIS A 112 -18.64 15.79 -28.70
C HIS A 112 -17.97 16.20 -27.39
N LEU A 113 -17.55 15.21 -26.60
CA LEU A 113 -16.79 15.41 -25.37
C LEU A 113 -15.32 15.08 -25.64
N ARG A 114 -14.41 15.97 -25.27
CA ARG A 114 -12.97 15.75 -25.38
C ARG A 114 -12.34 15.77 -24.00
N TYR A 115 -11.54 14.75 -23.68
CA TYR A 115 -10.81 14.63 -22.42
C TYR A 115 -9.30 14.62 -22.65
N GLU A 116 -8.57 15.42 -21.86
CA GLU A 116 -7.12 15.34 -21.72
C GLU A 116 -6.77 14.40 -20.57
N LEU A 117 -6.00 13.35 -20.85
CA LEU A 117 -5.53 12.40 -19.86
C LEU A 117 -4.10 12.75 -19.43
N LEU A 118 -3.87 13.00 -18.13
CA LEU A 118 -2.51 13.17 -17.60
C LEU A 118 -1.98 11.83 -17.09
N PRO A 119 -0.72 11.50 -17.40
CA PRO A 119 -0.05 10.37 -16.77
C PRO A 119 0.25 10.69 -15.30
N ILE A 120 -0.15 9.80 -14.40
CA ILE A 120 0.20 9.81 -12.97
C ILE A 120 0.59 8.39 -12.60
N ASP A 121 1.87 8.14 -12.32
CA ASP A 121 2.42 6.91 -11.75
C ASP A 121 1.79 5.60 -12.30
N ASN A 122 1.99 5.35 -13.59
CA ASN A 122 1.50 4.18 -14.35
C ASN A 122 -0.02 4.14 -14.61
N ALA A 123 -0.74 5.23 -14.35
CA ALA A 123 -2.15 5.40 -14.73
C ALA A 123 -2.38 6.71 -15.49
N TYR A 124 -3.54 6.81 -16.14
CA TYR A 124 -3.99 8.03 -16.82
C TYR A 124 -5.26 8.56 -16.16
N VAL A 125 -5.26 9.82 -15.73
CA VAL A 125 -6.42 10.47 -15.11
C VAL A 125 -6.96 11.55 -16.03
N ALA A 126 -8.27 11.56 -16.27
CA ALA A 126 -8.93 12.62 -17.04
C ALA A 126 -8.91 13.94 -16.24
N THR A 127 -8.22 14.94 -16.78
CA THR A 127 -7.96 16.19 -16.05
C THR A 127 -8.74 17.38 -16.55
N ARG A 128 -9.19 17.36 -17.82
CA ARG A 128 -10.04 18.41 -18.42
C ARG A 128 -10.98 17.83 -19.46
N GLY A 129 -12.29 18.00 -19.26
CA GLY A 129 -13.32 17.79 -20.28
C GLY A 129 -13.65 19.10 -20.99
N LYS A 130 -13.63 19.14 -22.32
CA LYS A 130 -14.15 20.25 -23.14
C LYS A 130 -15.25 19.72 -24.06
N VAL A 131 -16.44 20.33 -24.01
CA VAL A 131 -17.49 20.05 -24.99
C VAL A 131 -17.21 20.85 -26.25
N LEU A 132 -17.13 20.19 -27.39
CA LEU A 132 -16.91 20.84 -28.69
C LEU A 132 -18.23 20.86 -29.45
N ALA A 133 -18.72 22.06 -29.77
CA ALA A 133 -19.87 22.19 -30.64
C ALA A 133 -19.44 22.16 -32.12
N LYS A 134 -20.31 21.62 -32.97
CA LYS A 134 -20.18 21.78 -34.43
C LYS A 134 -20.31 23.27 -34.79
N PRO A 135 -19.60 23.77 -35.81
CA PRO A 135 -19.87 25.09 -36.38
C PRO A 135 -21.35 25.15 -36.82
N GLY A 136 -22.14 26.06 -36.23
CA GLY A 136 -23.58 26.22 -36.50
C GLY A 136 -24.54 25.90 -35.35
N ALA A 137 -24.06 25.54 -34.15
CA ALA A 137 -24.94 25.33 -32.99
C ALA A 137 -25.57 26.66 -32.49
N ASN A 138 -26.86 26.57 -32.11
CA ASN A 138 -27.75 27.68 -31.74
C ASN A 138 -27.16 28.58 -30.62
N ASP A 139 -27.40 29.90 -30.67
CA ASP A 139 -26.73 30.90 -29.81
C ASP A 139 -27.00 30.71 -28.30
N ASP A 140 -28.13 30.10 -27.92
CA ASP A 140 -28.48 29.77 -26.53
C ASP A 140 -27.50 28.77 -25.87
N LEU A 141 -26.77 28.01 -26.68
CA LEU A 141 -25.80 27.05 -26.19
C LEU A 141 -24.49 27.74 -25.76
N LYS A 142 -24.05 28.81 -26.42
CA LYS A 142 -22.71 29.44 -26.21
C LYS A 142 -22.41 29.85 -24.76
N GLY A 143 -23.43 30.19 -23.96
CA GLY A 143 -23.28 30.54 -22.54
C GLY A 143 -22.85 29.38 -21.61
N LEU A 144 -23.03 28.13 -22.02
CA LEU A 144 -22.62 26.95 -21.26
C LEU A 144 -21.15 26.52 -21.49
N TYR A 145 -20.51 26.97 -22.58
CA TYR A 145 -19.23 26.42 -23.08
C TYR A 145 -17.98 27.17 -22.59
N SER A 146 -18.12 28.23 -21.79
CA SER A 146 -16.99 29.01 -21.25
C SER A 146 -16.55 28.59 -19.84
N LYS A 147 -17.28 27.67 -19.17
CA LYS A 147 -16.91 27.21 -17.82
C LYS A 147 -15.80 26.17 -17.88
N LYS A 148 -14.58 26.58 -17.52
CA LYS A 148 -13.48 25.67 -17.19
C LYS A 148 -13.92 24.74 -16.05
N TYR A 149 -14.10 23.46 -16.34
CA TYR A 149 -14.29 22.45 -15.31
C TYR A 149 -12.93 22.14 -14.68
N LYS A 150 -12.75 22.50 -13.40
CA LYS A 150 -11.64 22.00 -12.59
C LYS A 150 -12.10 20.68 -11.97
N PRO A 151 -11.35 19.57 -12.11
CA PRO A 151 -11.66 18.36 -11.37
C PRO A 151 -11.56 18.72 -9.89
N LYS A 152 -12.70 18.65 -9.19
CA LYS A 152 -12.69 18.65 -7.73
C LYS A 152 -12.09 17.30 -7.33
N PHE A 153 -10.96 17.32 -6.62
CA PHE A 153 -10.60 16.17 -5.77
C PHE A 153 -11.85 15.82 -4.96
N ARG A 154 -12.24 14.54 -4.92
CA ARG A 154 -13.47 14.11 -4.22
C ARG A 154 -13.44 14.63 -2.78
N GLU A 155 -14.11 15.75 -2.57
CA GLU A 155 -14.61 16.19 -1.28
C GLU A 155 -15.50 15.05 -0.78
N PHE A 156 -15.46 14.79 0.53
CA PHE A 156 -16.39 13.87 1.17
C PHE A 156 -17.81 14.29 0.76
N GLN A 157 -18.49 13.40 0.04
CA GLN A 157 -19.87 13.57 -0.40
C GLN A 157 -20.75 13.08 0.77
N PRO A 158 -21.49 13.96 1.45
CA PRO A 158 -22.32 13.59 2.60
C PRO A 158 -23.30 12.45 2.30
N GLU A 159 -23.72 12.30 1.04
CA GLU A 159 -24.58 11.20 0.57
C GLU A 159 -23.95 9.79 0.67
N HIS A 160 -22.64 9.68 0.96
CA HIS A 160 -21.99 8.40 1.22
C HIS A 160 -21.99 7.99 2.70
N ALA A 161 -22.46 8.86 3.60
CA ALA A 161 -22.70 8.47 4.98
C ALA A 161 -23.83 7.44 5.02
N ARG A 162 -23.56 6.24 5.54
CA ARG A 162 -24.56 5.16 5.61
C ARG A 162 -25.44 5.32 6.85
N ARG A 163 -24.96 6.10 7.81
CA ARG A 163 -25.56 6.41 9.10
C ARG A 163 -25.56 7.94 9.22
N GLY A 164 -26.18 8.51 10.26
CA GLY A 164 -26.09 9.96 10.49
C GLY A 164 -24.65 10.49 10.41
N LEU A 165 -24.47 11.79 10.20
CA LEU A 165 -23.14 12.38 10.00
C LEU A 165 -22.86 13.46 11.05
N ALA A 166 -21.80 13.26 11.83
CA ALA A 166 -21.23 14.29 12.69
C ALA A 166 -20.10 15.03 11.97
N ILE A 167 -20.04 16.36 12.11
CA ILE A 167 -19.05 17.21 11.42
C ILE A 167 -18.33 18.12 12.41
N LEU A 168 -17.00 17.97 12.54
CA LEU A 168 -16.16 18.86 13.34
C LEU A 168 -15.56 19.98 12.48
N TYR A 169 -15.87 21.23 12.80
CA TYR A 169 -15.34 22.42 12.13
C TYR A 169 -14.05 22.93 12.81
N PRO A 170 -13.20 23.71 12.09
CA PRO A 170 -11.95 24.22 12.64
C PRO A 170 -12.09 25.19 13.80
N ASP A 171 -13.28 25.78 13.97
CA ASP A 171 -13.61 26.70 15.05
C ASP A 171 -14.11 25.99 16.32
N GLY A 172 -14.05 24.65 16.37
CA GLY A 172 -14.49 23.85 17.51
C GLY A 172 -16.01 23.63 17.57
N ARG A 173 -16.76 23.98 16.52
CA ARG A 173 -18.16 23.57 16.44
C ARG A 173 -18.26 22.12 15.96
N LEU A 174 -18.97 21.28 16.71
CA LEU A 174 -19.32 19.92 16.31
C LEU A 174 -20.80 19.90 15.93
N GLN A 175 -21.09 19.76 14.64
CA GLN A 175 -22.45 19.58 14.15
C GLN A 175 -22.85 18.11 14.25
N THR A 176 -23.99 17.83 14.85
CA THR A 176 -24.57 16.49 15.04
C THR A 176 -25.42 16.08 13.84
N GLU A 177 -25.87 14.82 13.77
CA GLU A 177 -26.65 14.32 12.64
C GLU A 177 -28.02 14.99 12.48
N ASP A 178 -28.58 15.55 13.55
CA ASP A 178 -29.82 16.34 13.53
C ASP A 178 -29.61 17.81 13.11
N GLY A 179 -28.35 18.20 12.86
CA GLY A 179 -27.95 19.54 12.46
C GLY A 179 -27.77 20.52 13.63
N SER A 180 -27.98 20.10 14.88
CA SER A 180 -27.65 20.89 16.06
C SER A 180 -26.12 20.98 16.26
N TYR A 181 -25.69 21.82 17.21
CA TYR A 181 -24.27 22.06 17.46
C TYR A 181 -23.91 21.82 18.92
N LEU A 182 -22.88 21.00 19.13
CA LEU A 182 -22.17 20.88 20.40
C LEU A 182 -20.98 21.86 20.38
N GLN A 183 -20.82 22.62 21.46
CA GLN A 183 -19.70 23.54 21.65
C GLN A 183 -18.51 22.80 22.24
N THR A 184 -17.39 22.78 21.53
CA THR A 184 -16.10 22.23 22.01
C THR A 184 -15.05 23.32 22.23
N THR A 185 -15.46 24.59 22.17
CA THR A 185 -14.58 25.74 22.41
C THR A 185 -13.95 25.65 23.80
N GLY A 186 -12.62 25.76 23.86
CA GLY A 186 -11.87 25.74 25.12
C GLY A 186 -11.43 24.34 25.58
N THR A 187 -11.78 23.28 24.86
CA THR A 187 -11.26 21.94 25.15
C THR A 187 -9.79 21.85 24.75
N THR A 188 -9.03 21.00 25.45
CA THR A 188 -7.59 20.78 25.19
C THR A 188 -7.34 19.89 23.97
N THR A 189 -8.38 19.49 23.26
CA THR A 189 -8.39 18.54 22.15
C THR A 189 -8.84 19.20 20.84
N SER A 190 -9.13 20.50 20.85
CA SER A 190 -9.74 21.23 19.71
C SER A 190 -11.02 20.57 19.17
N GLY A 191 -11.81 19.96 20.06
CA GLY A 191 -13.04 19.25 19.69
C GLY A 191 -12.86 17.84 19.14
N VAL A 192 -11.62 17.37 18.96
CA VAL A 192 -11.34 16.07 18.31
C VAL A 192 -11.76 14.90 19.20
N GLN A 193 -11.57 14.99 20.52
CA GLN A 193 -12.02 13.94 21.44
C GLN A 193 -13.54 13.87 21.46
N GLU A 194 -14.19 15.03 21.58
CA GLU A 194 -15.64 15.16 21.63
C GLU A 194 -16.29 14.64 20.35
N PHE A 195 -15.64 14.85 19.20
CA PHE A 195 -16.04 14.28 17.93
C PHE A 195 -15.99 12.74 17.93
N PHE A 196 -14.90 12.13 18.42
CA PHE A 196 -14.82 10.67 18.53
C PHE A 196 -15.83 10.11 19.54
N ASP A 197 -15.98 10.76 20.69
CA ASP A 197 -16.98 10.37 21.70
C ASP A 197 -18.37 10.35 21.09
N TYR A 198 -18.73 11.41 20.35
CA TYR A 198 -20.02 11.51 19.70
C TYR A 198 -20.23 10.42 18.66
N CYS A 199 -19.28 10.24 17.73
CA CYS A 199 -19.41 9.25 16.66
C CYS A 199 -19.53 7.82 17.21
N THR A 200 -18.74 7.49 18.24
CA THR A 200 -18.73 6.16 18.85
C THR A 200 -19.95 5.90 19.73
N HIS A 201 -20.40 6.90 20.51
CA HIS A 201 -21.57 6.77 21.37
C HIS A 201 -22.89 6.69 20.59
N HIS A 202 -23.02 7.49 19.53
CA HIS A 202 -24.24 7.57 18.71
C HIS A 202 -24.22 6.64 17.49
N HIS A 203 -23.12 5.91 17.26
CA HIS A 203 -22.94 5.02 16.11
C HIS A 203 -23.16 5.72 14.75
N VAL A 204 -22.67 6.95 14.64
CA VAL A 204 -22.75 7.79 13.44
C VAL A 204 -21.41 7.89 12.73
N ASP A 205 -21.46 8.13 11.42
CA ASP A 205 -20.27 8.43 10.62
C ASP A 205 -19.77 9.84 10.99
N GLY A 206 -18.48 10.08 10.79
CA GLY A 206 -17.84 11.32 11.20
C GLY A 206 -16.97 11.94 10.11
N TYR A 207 -17.00 13.28 10.02
CA TYR A 207 -16.11 14.06 9.17
C TYR A 207 -15.45 15.23 9.91
N ILE A 208 -14.12 15.33 9.86
CA ILE A 208 -13.39 16.51 10.35
C ILE A 208 -13.05 17.43 9.18
N VAL A 209 -13.53 18.68 9.22
CA VAL A 209 -13.38 19.64 8.12
C VAL A 209 -11.92 20.09 8.01
N GLY A 210 -11.32 19.81 6.86
CA GLY A 210 -9.96 20.25 6.53
C GLY A 210 -9.89 21.24 5.38
N GLY A 211 -8.66 21.69 5.12
CA GLY A 211 -8.38 22.58 4.00
C GLY A 211 -8.30 21.83 2.68
N SER A 212 -8.38 22.57 1.57
CA SER A 212 -7.97 22.07 0.27
C SER A 212 -6.45 22.26 0.12
N ILE A 213 -5.71 21.19 -0.17
CA ILE A 213 -4.25 21.23 -0.48
C ILE A 213 -3.86 22.41 -1.43
N PRO A 214 -4.66 22.79 -2.45
CA PRO A 214 -4.29 23.88 -3.37
C PRO A 214 -4.21 25.28 -2.77
N LYS A 215 -4.85 25.56 -1.62
CA LYS A 215 -4.94 26.93 -1.06
C LYS A 215 -3.95 27.24 0.06
N ARG A 216 -3.07 26.29 0.44
CA ARG A 216 -2.08 26.46 1.54
C ARG A 216 -2.65 26.88 2.90
N GLN A 217 -3.97 26.89 3.08
CA GLN A 217 -4.58 27.05 4.40
C GLN A 217 -4.61 25.68 5.06
N GLN A 218 -3.50 25.34 5.72
CA GLN A 218 -3.43 24.16 6.57
C GLN A 218 -4.38 24.37 7.75
N VAL A 219 -5.40 23.54 7.86
CA VAL A 219 -6.26 23.51 9.04
C VAL A 219 -5.53 22.73 10.12
N VAL A 220 -5.26 23.37 11.25
CA VAL A 220 -4.51 22.77 12.37
C VAL A 220 -5.41 22.66 13.58
N TYR A 221 -5.59 21.44 14.07
CA TYR A 221 -6.22 21.13 15.35
C TYR A 221 -5.10 20.88 16.37
N ARG A 222 -5.02 21.71 17.41
CA ARG A 222 -3.96 21.63 18.43
C ARG A 222 -4.46 20.82 19.62
N ILE A 223 -3.67 19.84 20.03
CA ILE A 223 -4.08 18.81 20.98
C ILE A 223 -3.05 18.73 22.11
N TRP A 224 -3.47 19.07 23.32
CA TRP A 224 -2.68 19.06 24.55
C TRP A 224 -2.99 17.87 25.46
N THR A 225 -4.05 17.11 25.15
CA THR A 225 -4.44 15.90 25.87
C THR A 225 -4.55 14.74 24.88
N PRO A 226 -4.12 13.52 25.23
CA PRO A 226 -4.27 12.36 24.36
C PRO A 226 -5.72 12.20 23.87
N VAL A 227 -5.87 11.80 22.61
CA VAL A 227 -7.18 11.56 21.99
C VAL A 227 -7.38 10.06 21.81
N ARG A 228 -8.58 9.57 22.09
CA ARG A 228 -8.95 8.17 21.95
C ARG A 228 -10.23 8.03 21.15
N MET A 229 -10.19 7.19 20.12
CA MET A 229 -11.39 6.62 19.53
C MET A 229 -11.80 5.40 20.36
N HIS A 230 -12.94 5.50 21.03
CA HIS A 230 -13.53 4.42 21.83
C HIS A 230 -13.94 3.21 20.97
N PRO A 231 -14.27 2.06 21.59
CA PRO A 231 -14.70 0.89 20.84
C PRO A 231 -15.87 1.20 19.90
N ALA A 232 -15.74 0.82 18.64
CA ALA A 232 -16.71 1.20 17.60
C ALA A 232 -16.92 0.09 16.57
N GLN A 233 -18.12 0.04 15.98
CA GLN A 233 -18.44 -0.94 14.94
C GLN A 233 -19.26 -0.38 13.78
N GLY A 234 -18.79 -0.66 12.57
CA GLY A 234 -19.46 -0.29 11.33
C GLY A 234 -19.56 1.22 11.09
N ILE A 235 -18.68 2.03 11.69
CA ILE A 235 -18.66 3.48 11.46
C ILE A 235 -17.51 3.88 10.55
N ARG A 236 -17.72 4.96 9.81
CA ARG A 236 -16.69 5.58 9.00
C ARG A 236 -16.27 6.93 9.58
N ILE A 237 -14.96 7.14 9.70
CA ILE A 237 -14.37 8.43 10.05
C ILE A 237 -13.50 8.89 8.87
N ASP A 238 -13.72 10.10 8.37
CA ASP A 238 -12.88 10.71 7.33
C ASP A 238 -12.48 12.13 7.77
N THR A 239 -11.41 12.65 7.21
CA THR A 239 -11.00 14.04 7.45
C THR A 239 -10.71 14.71 6.10
N GLY A 240 -10.94 16.02 6.01
CA GLY A 240 -10.27 16.82 4.98
C GLY A 240 -8.76 16.83 5.19
N ALA A 241 -8.00 17.58 4.40
CA ALA A 241 -6.56 17.72 4.65
C ALA A 241 -6.35 18.59 5.91
N ILE A 242 -6.08 17.94 7.04
CA ILE A 242 -5.89 18.56 8.35
C ILE A 242 -4.50 18.29 8.91
N THR A 243 -4.13 19.00 9.97
CA THR A 243 -3.00 18.63 10.82
C THR A 243 -3.49 18.48 12.24
N LEU A 244 -3.41 17.26 12.75
CA LEU A 244 -3.57 16.99 14.17
C LEU A 244 -2.20 17.21 14.82
N GLN A 245 -2.04 18.35 15.49
CA GLN A 245 -0.79 18.74 16.13
C GLN A 245 -0.84 18.39 17.61
N PHE A 246 -0.18 17.29 17.99
CA PHE A 246 -0.04 16.88 19.38
C PHE A 246 1.15 17.59 20.02
N MET A 247 0.88 18.22 21.14
CA MET A 247 1.80 19.13 21.81
C MET A 247 2.76 18.38 22.76
N PRO A 248 3.97 18.90 23.05
CA PRO A 248 4.96 18.21 23.88
C PRO A 248 4.48 17.82 25.28
N GLU A 249 3.48 18.51 25.81
CA GLU A 249 2.88 18.33 27.14
C GLU A 249 2.25 16.93 27.33
N LEU A 250 1.99 16.18 26.24
CA LEU A 250 1.53 14.79 26.33
C LEU A 250 2.56 13.85 26.96
N GLY A 251 3.84 14.22 27.01
CA GLY A 251 4.89 13.38 27.58
C GLY A 251 5.02 12.05 26.85
N ASP A 252 4.96 10.93 27.58
CA ASP A 252 5.11 9.58 27.00
C ASP A 252 3.77 8.98 26.51
N GLN A 253 2.66 9.70 26.66
CA GLN A 253 1.34 9.23 26.23
C GLN A 253 1.19 9.25 24.71
N PRO A 254 0.47 8.28 24.11
CA PRO A 254 0.19 8.32 22.68
C PRO A 254 -0.63 9.55 22.29
N GLY A 255 -0.45 10.03 21.06
CA GLY A 255 -1.23 11.14 20.51
C GLY A 255 -2.67 10.74 20.26
N LEU A 256 -2.85 9.86 19.27
CA LEU A 256 -4.14 9.23 18.95
C LEU A 256 -4.09 7.73 19.29
N THR A 257 -5.06 7.27 20.07
CA THR A 257 -5.29 5.84 20.30
C THR A 257 -6.57 5.39 19.62
N ILE A 258 -6.48 4.33 18.81
CA ILE A 258 -7.63 3.61 18.26
C ILE A 258 -7.82 2.35 19.11
N ASP A 259 -8.93 2.31 19.85
CA ASP A 259 -9.36 1.15 20.63
C ASP A 259 -10.06 0.12 19.73
N SER A 260 -10.70 -0.90 20.31
CA SER A 260 -11.33 -2.00 19.57
C SER A 260 -12.28 -1.55 18.46
N CYS A 261 -12.11 -2.12 17.28
CA CYS A 261 -12.84 -1.75 16.08
C CYS A 261 -13.28 -3.01 15.32
N MET A 262 -14.49 -3.00 14.78
CA MET A 262 -14.91 -4.00 13.81
C MET A 262 -15.67 -3.36 12.65
N MET A 263 -15.27 -3.69 11.41
CA MET A 263 -15.89 -3.14 10.20
C MET A 263 -15.82 -1.61 10.08
N ASN A 264 -14.77 -0.97 10.59
CA ASN A 264 -14.60 0.49 10.51
C ASN A 264 -13.71 0.89 9.32
N ASP A 265 -13.96 2.07 8.74
CA ASP A 265 -13.08 2.74 7.76
C ASP A 265 -12.66 4.09 8.32
N ILE A 266 -11.38 4.23 8.69
CA ILE A 266 -10.82 5.40 9.35
C ILE A 266 -9.78 6.03 8.44
N ARG A 267 -10.02 7.26 8.00
CA ARG A 267 -9.14 7.98 7.06
C ARG A 267 -8.74 9.33 7.62
N ILE A 268 -7.47 9.45 8.00
CA ILE A 268 -6.87 10.71 8.43
C ILE A 268 -6.07 11.28 7.26
N ARG A 269 -6.66 12.24 6.57
CA ARG A 269 -6.03 12.94 5.45
C ARG A 269 -5.25 14.14 5.96
N GLY A 270 -4.00 14.26 5.53
CA GLY A 270 -3.07 15.30 5.99
C GLY A 270 -1.98 14.76 6.91
N LEU A 271 -1.76 15.38 8.07
CA LEU A 271 -0.57 15.14 8.89
C LEU A 271 -0.92 14.89 10.36
N LEU A 272 -0.45 13.77 10.91
CA LEU A 272 -0.27 13.60 12.36
C LEU A 272 1.10 14.20 12.73
N HIS A 273 1.09 15.40 13.30
CA HIS A 273 2.32 16.06 13.74
C HIS A 273 2.46 15.89 15.26
N TYR A 274 3.30 14.94 15.66
CA TYR A 274 3.48 14.55 17.05
C TYR A 274 4.79 15.13 17.60
N ARG A 275 4.71 15.88 18.70
CA ARG A 275 5.85 16.59 19.31
C ARG A 275 6.17 16.13 20.73
N ALA A 276 5.54 15.05 21.18
CA ALA A 276 5.76 14.45 22.48
C ALA A 276 6.65 13.19 22.35
N LYS A 277 6.85 12.45 23.45
CA LYS A 277 7.83 11.36 23.56
C LYS A 277 7.25 9.96 23.36
N GLY A 278 5.93 9.80 23.39
CA GLY A 278 5.25 8.52 23.18
C GLY A 278 5.14 8.11 21.70
N TYR A 279 4.01 7.53 21.33
CA TYR A 279 3.69 7.16 19.94
C TYR A 279 2.71 8.15 19.31
N ALA A 280 2.90 8.53 18.05
CA ALA A 280 1.95 9.42 17.37
C ALA A 280 0.56 8.75 17.21
N LEU A 281 0.56 7.48 16.81
CA LEU A 281 -0.62 6.63 16.66
C LEU A 281 -0.42 5.30 17.39
N ALA A 282 -1.36 4.94 18.27
CA ALA A 282 -1.43 3.64 18.91
C ALA A 282 -2.70 2.92 18.48
N ILE A 283 -2.56 1.73 17.89
CA ILE A 283 -3.66 0.80 17.65
C ILE A 283 -3.63 -0.21 18.80
N GLN A 284 -4.52 -0.01 19.77
CA GLN A 284 -4.46 -0.69 21.05
C GLN A 284 -5.87 -1.07 21.54
N PRO A 285 -6.42 -2.20 21.07
CA PRO A 285 -7.70 -2.71 21.56
C PRO A 285 -7.60 -3.07 23.05
N ALA A 286 -8.33 -2.33 23.89
CA ALA A 286 -8.31 -2.49 25.34
C ALA A 286 -9.70 -2.69 25.95
N ASN A 287 -10.77 -2.37 25.22
CA ASN A 287 -12.16 -2.49 25.68
C ASN A 287 -13.00 -3.31 24.69
N PRO A 288 -14.09 -3.97 25.14
CA PRO A 288 -14.87 -4.83 24.26
C PRO A 288 -15.63 -4.04 23.20
N LEU A 289 -15.84 -4.66 22.04
CA LEU A 289 -16.67 -4.11 20.97
C LEU A 289 -18.13 -3.86 21.43
N PRO A 290 -18.79 -2.78 20.99
CA PRO A 290 -20.13 -2.41 21.48
C PRO A 290 -21.25 -3.43 21.18
N LEU A 291 -21.26 -4.02 19.98
CA LEU A 291 -22.24 -4.98 19.47
C LEU A 291 -21.76 -6.43 19.67
N ASP A 292 -20.49 -6.73 19.34
CA ASP A 292 -19.92 -8.09 19.37
C ASP A 292 -19.01 -8.34 20.57
N ARG A 293 -19.54 -8.12 21.79
CA ARG A 293 -18.77 -8.20 23.05
C ARG A 293 -18.08 -9.54 23.29
N PHE A 294 -18.60 -10.63 22.73
CA PHE A 294 -18.05 -11.99 22.88
C PHE A 294 -16.71 -12.18 22.16
N VAL A 295 -16.39 -11.34 21.18
CA VAL A 295 -15.09 -11.36 20.48
C VAL A 295 -13.98 -10.76 21.37
N GLY A 296 -14.35 -9.99 22.39
CA GLY A 296 -13.41 -9.35 23.32
C GLY A 296 -12.82 -8.06 22.76
N ASN A 297 -11.59 -7.75 23.20
CA ASN A 297 -10.89 -6.53 22.83
C ASN A 297 -10.09 -6.80 21.55
N THR A 298 -10.57 -6.34 20.41
CA THR A 298 -9.94 -6.63 19.13
C THR A 298 -10.09 -5.50 18.11
N ILE A 299 -9.15 -5.43 17.18
CA ILE A 299 -9.34 -4.76 15.87
C ILE A 299 -9.55 -5.87 14.84
N VAL A 300 -10.66 -5.85 14.12
CA VAL A 300 -10.95 -6.81 13.06
C VAL A 300 -11.70 -6.17 11.90
N ASP A 301 -11.49 -6.62 10.67
CA ASP A 301 -12.15 -6.10 9.45
C ASP A 301 -12.12 -4.56 9.35
N THR A 302 -11.03 -3.95 9.83
CA THR A 302 -10.93 -2.49 9.95
C THR A 302 -9.86 -1.98 8.99
N ALA A 303 -10.16 -0.88 8.31
CA ALA A 303 -9.22 -0.16 7.46
C ALA A 303 -8.81 1.15 8.12
N VAL A 304 -7.50 1.40 8.22
CA VAL A 304 -6.95 2.66 8.72
C VAL A 304 -6.01 3.22 7.66
N PHE A 305 -6.29 4.44 7.22
CA PHE A 305 -5.46 5.20 6.30
C PHE A 305 -4.98 6.49 6.97
N VAL A 306 -3.67 6.74 6.94
CA VAL A 306 -3.08 8.00 7.39
C VAL A 306 -2.15 8.53 6.31
N THR A 307 -2.37 9.77 5.87
CA THR A 307 -1.54 10.32 4.80
C THR A 307 -0.07 10.47 5.24
N ALA A 308 0.20 11.18 6.33
CA ALA A 308 1.56 11.35 6.82
C ALA A 308 1.61 11.40 8.35
N ILE A 309 2.72 10.91 8.91
CA ILE A 309 3.05 11.02 10.32
C ILE A 309 4.45 11.63 10.44
N ALA A 310 4.58 12.68 11.24
CA ALA A 310 5.88 13.28 11.58
C ALA A 310 6.02 13.35 13.11
N CYS A 311 7.01 12.66 13.65
CA CYS A 311 7.15 12.46 15.10
C CYS A 311 8.59 12.62 15.60
N LYS A 312 9.13 13.84 15.48
CA LYS A 312 10.50 14.13 15.96
C LYS A 312 10.59 13.91 17.47
N ASP A 313 11.65 13.24 17.92
CA ASP A 313 11.94 12.92 19.33
C ASP A 313 10.94 11.98 20.01
N ALA A 314 10.01 11.39 19.25
CA ALA A 314 9.05 10.40 19.73
C ALA A 314 9.63 8.99 19.80
N ARG A 315 9.11 8.14 20.69
CA ARG A 315 9.43 6.70 20.72
C ARG A 315 9.04 6.01 19.42
N GLY A 316 7.97 6.43 18.76
CA GLY A 316 7.74 6.03 17.39
C GLY A 316 6.50 6.62 16.74
N ALA A 317 6.33 6.36 15.45
CA ALA A 317 5.19 6.88 14.71
C ALA A 317 3.93 6.04 14.98
N VAL A 318 4.03 4.72 14.78
CA VAL A 318 2.89 3.80 14.89
C VAL A 318 3.24 2.66 15.83
N ARG A 319 2.32 2.34 16.76
CA ARG A 319 2.37 1.13 17.58
C ARG A 319 1.15 0.26 17.35
N PHE A 320 1.36 -1.03 17.13
CA PHE A 320 0.35 -2.08 17.18
C PHE A 320 0.53 -2.88 18.47
N ASP A 321 -0.50 -2.97 19.31
CA ASP A 321 -0.43 -3.65 20.60
C ASP A 321 -1.78 -4.27 20.98
N GLY A 322 -1.88 -5.60 20.92
CA GLY A 322 -3.11 -6.34 21.25
C GLY A 322 -3.57 -7.27 20.14
N SER A 323 -4.84 -7.71 20.19
CA SER A 323 -5.44 -8.57 19.16
C SER A 323 -5.91 -7.74 17.97
N ILE A 324 -5.19 -7.82 16.86
CA ILE A 324 -5.41 -7.03 15.65
C ILE A 324 -5.32 -7.98 14.47
N ASN A 325 -6.45 -8.29 13.84
CA ASN A 325 -6.52 -9.30 12.80
C ASN A 325 -7.34 -8.85 11.58
N PHE A 326 -7.11 -9.45 10.41
CA PHE A 326 -7.95 -9.24 9.21
C PHE A 326 -8.18 -7.76 8.87
N SER A 327 -7.16 -6.93 9.08
CA SER A 327 -7.27 -5.47 8.98
C SER A 327 -6.25 -4.90 8.00
N SER A 328 -6.47 -3.68 7.54
CA SER A 328 -5.56 -3.00 6.61
C SER A 328 -5.11 -1.65 7.16
N PHE A 329 -3.81 -1.38 7.01
CA PHE A 329 -3.16 -0.17 7.49
C PHE A 329 -2.34 0.43 6.35
N ASP A 330 -2.68 1.64 5.92
CA ASP A 330 -2.04 2.33 4.80
C ASP A 330 -1.51 3.69 5.26
N PHE A 331 -0.20 3.87 5.08
CA PHE A 331 0.54 5.07 5.41
C PHE A 331 1.25 5.57 4.14
N ASN A 332 1.03 6.82 3.68
CA ASN A 332 1.88 7.30 2.58
C ASN A 332 3.29 7.64 3.08
N GLU A 333 3.41 8.25 4.25
CA GLU A 333 4.71 8.69 4.77
C GLU A 333 4.79 8.59 6.31
N ILE A 334 5.88 8.02 6.81
CA ILE A 334 6.28 8.04 8.22
C ILE A 334 7.66 8.68 8.32
N ASN A 335 7.75 9.79 9.05
CA ASN A 335 8.96 10.58 9.18
C ASN A 335 9.38 10.77 10.65
N HIS A 336 10.67 10.56 10.91
CA HIS A 336 11.32 10.68 12.21
C HIS A 336 10.84 9.67 13.26
N GLY A 337 11.21 9.90 14.53
CA GLY A 337 10.99 9.01 15.67
C GLY A 337 12.16 8.07 15.92
N GLU A 338 12.19 7.44 17.09
CA GLU A 338 13.05 6.30 17.36
C GLU A 338 12.67 5.12 16.47
N LEU A 339 11.37 4.79 16.46
CA LEU A 339 10.78 3.73 15.65
C LEU A 339 9.81 4.29 14.60
N GLY A 340 9.81 3.73 13.39
CA GLY A 340 8.77 4.03 12.41
C GLY A 340 7.48 3.30 12.77
N ILE A 341 7.45 1.99 12.53
CA ILE A 341 6.36 1.09 12.91
C ILE A 341 6.86 0.11 13.97
N HIS A 342 6.08 -0.06 15.03
CA HIS A 342 6.36 -1.00 16.10
C HIS A 342 5.19 -1.97 16.32
N VAL A 343 5.42 -3.27 16.17
CA VAL A 343 4.51 -4.33 16.61
C VAL A 343 5.02 -4.86 17.94
N ALA A 344 4.25 -4.65 19.02
CA ALA A 344 4.63 -5.11 20.36
C ALA A 344 4.42 -6.62 20.53
N ALA A 345 5.23 -7.26 21.37
CA ALA A 345 5.18 -8.70 21.63
C ALA A 345 3.89 -9.23 22.31
N GLY A 346 2.99 -8.33 22.74
CA GLY A 346 1.91 -8.63 23.70
C GLY A 346 0.57 -9.09 23.13
N GLY A 347 0.44 -9.34 21.83
CA GLY A 347 -0.86 -9.67 21.22
C GLY A 347 -0.78 -10.42 19.88
N SER A 348 -1.95 -10.80 19.37
CA SER A 348 -2.07 -11.41 18.03
C SER A 348 -2.17 -10.31 16.99
N PHE A 349 -1.06 -9.97 16.33
CA PHE A 349 -1.09 -9.12 15.13
C PHE A 349 -0.96 -9.98 13.88
N SER A 350 -2.09 -10.37 13.28
CA SER A 350 -2.08 -11.35 12.19
C SER A 350 -3.04 -11.13 11.05
N ASN A 351 -2.77 -11.73 9.89
CA ASN A 351 -3.67 -11.66 8.72
C ASN A 351 -4.01 -10.22 8.30
N CYS A 352 -3.09 -9.28 8.53
CA CYS A 352 -3.22 -7.88 8.19
C CYS A 352 -2.43 -7.54 6.93
N ARG A 353 -2.86 -6.48 6.25
CA ARG A 353 -2.09 -5.85 5.17
C ARG A 353 -1.58 -4.49 5.62
N ILE A 354 -0.27 -4.31 5.57
CA ILE A 354 0.40 -3.07 5.97
C ILE A 354 1.10 -2.51 4.75
N THR A 355 0.77 -1.28 4.39
CA THR A 355 1.41 -0.57 3.28
C THR A 355 2.02 0.72 3.80
N CYS A 356 3.28 0.97 3.46
CA CYS A 356 3.93 2.25 3.72
C CYS A 356 4.84 2.66 2.57
N LYS A 357 4.47 3.73 1.85
CA LYS A 357 5.20 4.15 0.64
C LYS A 357 6.54 4.81 0.95
N HIS A 358 6.71 5.35 2.16
CA HIS A 358 7.94 6.00 2.55
C HIS A 358 8.10 6.00 4.08
N VAL A 359 9.09 5.28 4.59
CA VAL A 359 9.53 5.37 5.99
C VAL A 359 10.94 5.94 6.01
N HIS A 360 11.14 7.10 6.64
CA HIS A 360 12.45 7.77 6.68
C HIS A 360 12.71 8.61 7.91
N GLY A 361 13.98 8.87 8.19
CA GLY A 361 14.41 9.75 9.27
C GLY A 361 14.38 9.14 10.68
N GLN A 362 14.13 7.83 10.81
CA GLN A 362 14.16 7.12 12.10
C GLN A 362 15.57 7.06 12.66
N VAL A 363 15.71 7.13 13.98
CA VAL A 363 17.04 7.14 14.63
C VAL A 363 17.51 5.76 15.11
N HIS A 364 16.59 4.81 15.28
CA HIS A 364 16.91 3.46 15.73
C HIS A 364 16.51 2.41 14.69
N THR A 365 15.22 2.22 14.44
CA THR A 365 14.71 1.16 13.56
C THR A 365 13.49 1.64 12.77
N SER A 366 13.43 1.35 11.47
CA SER A 366 12.28 1.75 10.65
C SER A 366 11.04 0.90 10.95
N ILE A 367 11.22 -0.42 11.07
CA ILE A 367 10.18 -1.36 11.48
C ILE A 367 10.72 -2.31 12.55
N LEU A 368 10.15 -2.26 13.74
CA LEU A 368 10.38 -3.24 14.81
C LEU A 368 9.15 -4.14 14.91
N ASP A 369 9.31 -5.42 14.57
CA ASP A 369 8.26 -6.43 14.64
C ASP A 369 8.61 -7.47 15.72
N GLU A 370 7.98 -7.37 16.89
CA GLU A 370 8.28 -8.27 18.01
C GLU A 370 7.47 -9.59 18.00
N GLY A 371 6.65 -9.87 16.99
CA GLY A 371 5.90 -11.13 16.96
C GLY A 371 4.68 -11.19 16.05
N SER A 372 4.68 -10.48 14.91
CA SER A 372 3.57 -10.50 13.97
C SER A 372 3.49 -11.82 13.17
N GLY A 373 2.28 -12.23 12.76
CA GLY A 373 2.06 -13.50 12.06
C GLY A 373 1.23 -13.38 10.79
N HIS A 374 1.56 -14.06 9.69
CA HIS A 374 0.67 -14.15 8.52
C HIS A 374 0.26 -12.79 7.90
N ASN A 375 1.07 -11.75 8.04
CA ASN A 375 0.79 -10.44 7.47
C ASN A 375 1.41 -10.27 6.09
N VAL A 376 0.87 -9.34 5.33
CA VAL A 376 1.46 -8.82 4.09
C VAL A 376 1.97 -7.41 4.34
N TRP A 377 3.27 -7.22 4.15
CA TRP A 377 3.95 -5.94 4.30
C TRP A 377 4.41 -5.42 2.94
N GLU A 378 4.02 -4.22 2.57
CA GLU A 378 4.50 -3.52 1.37
C GLU A 378 5.10 -2.18 1.79
N VAL A 379 6.41 -2.17 2.01
CA VAL A 379 7.09 -1.06 2.68
C VAL A 379 8.32 -0.60 1.92
N ASN A 380 8.53 0.70 1.84
CA ASN A 380 9.73 1.29 1.23
C ASN A 380 10.45 2.13 2.28
N LEU A 381 11.67 1.71 2.61
CA LEU A 381 12.43 2.20 3.75
C LEU A 381 13.65 2.98 3.25
N ASN A 382 13.65 4.28 3.54
CA ASN A 382 14.77 5.16 3.28
C ASN A 382 15.44 5.56 4.60
N CYS A 383 16.40 4.75 5.02
CA CYS A 383 17.10 4.86 6.30
C CYS A 383 18.20 5.95 6.25
N ASP A 384 17.87 7.14 5.72
CA ASP A 384 18.81 8.22 5.46
C ASP A 384 19.21 9.02 6.71
N GLY A 385 18.46 8.92 7.81
CA GLY A 385 18.68 9.70 9.03
C GLY A 385 19.41 8.89 10.10
N MET A 386 20.70 9.17 10.37
CA MET A 386 21.46 8.55 11.48
C MET A 386 21.59 7.02 11.45
N ASP A 387 21.44 6.41 10.27
CA ASP A 387 21.73 4.99 10.01
C ASP A 387 20.93 4.02 10.89
N PRO A 388 19.59 4.03 10.81
CA PRO A 388 18.76 3.10 11.54
C PRO A 388 18.83 1.70 10.92
N LEU A 389 18.45 0.70 11.71
CA LEU A 389 18.07 -0.61 11.18
C LEU A 389 16.84 -0.44 10.28
N GLY A 390 16.78 -1.17 9.17
CA GLY A 390 15.61 -1.16 8.30
C GLY A 390 14.46 -1.90 8.95
N ILE A 391 14.53 -3.24 8.93
CA ILE A 391 13.56 -4.13 9.54
C ILE A 391 14.27 -4.97 10.61
N ASP A 392 13.70 -5.04 11.80
CA ASP A 392 14.09 -5.96 12.87
C ASP A 392 12.87 -6.77 13.28
N THR A 393 12.85 -8.06 12.96
CA THR A 393 11.64 -8.90 13.08
C THR A 393 11.88 -10.21 13.81
N SER A 394 10.99 -10.52 14.77
CA SER A 394 10.74 -11.85 15.35
C SER A 394 9.39 -12.44 14.89
N GLY A 395 8.74 -11.82 13.90
CA GLY A 395 7.48 -12.31 13.34
C GLY A 395 7.64 -13.62 12.57
N HIS A 396 6.52 -14.25 12.22
CA HIS A 396 6.50 -15.52 11.52
C HIS A 396 5.49 -15.56 10.37
N SER A 397 5.80 -16.34 9.33
CA SER A 397 4.90 -16.58 8.19
C SER A 397 4.40 -15.30 7.50
N ASN A 398 5.12 -14.18 7.62
CA ASN A 398 4.78 -12.93 6.95
C ASN A 398 5.33 -12.92 5.51
N ILE A 399 4.69 -12.15 4.65
CA ILE A 399 5.17 -11.83 3.30
C ILE A 399 5.60 -10.36 3.28
N TRP A 400 6.83 -10.10 2.89
CA TRP A 400 7.42 -8.77 2.84
C TRP A 400 7.78 -8.40 1.42
N PHE A 401 7.19 -7.33 0.89
CA PHE A 401 7.61 -6.63 -0.32
C PHE A 401 8.33 -5.37 0.11
N THR A 402 9.65 -5.35 0.01
CA THR A 402 10.42 -4.26 0.58
C THR A 402 11.59 -3.79 -0.27
N ASN A 403 11.83 -2.49 -0.20
CA ASN A 403 13.02 -1.83 -0.72
C ASN A 403 13.68 -1.11 0.46
N ILE A 404 14.86 -1.56 0.87
CA ILE A 404 15.56 -1.04 2.05
C ILE A 404 16.85 -0.36 1.63
N ARG A 405 16.92 0.95 1.87
CA ARG A 405 18.11 1.76 1.65
C ARG A 405 18.68 2.19 2.99
N SER A 406 19.57 1.37 3.56
CA SER A 406 20.39 1.73 4.73
C SER A 406 21.86 1.84 4.34
N ARG A 407 22.62 2.70 5.02
CA ARG A 407 24.00 3.04 4.61
C ARG A 407 25.04 2.15 5.29
N ASN A 408 25.02 2.01 6.61
CA ASN A 408 26.07 1.30 7.34
C ASN A 408 25.59 0.25 8.36
N LYS A 409 24.30 0.18 8.70
CA LYS A 409 23.75 -0.92 9.52
C LYS A 409 23.07 -2.01 8.70
N PRO A 410 22.93 -3.24 9.23
CA PRO A 410 22.07 -4.26 8.65
C PRO A 410 20.70 -3.68 8.28
N SER A 411 20.32 -3.86 7.03
CA SER A 411 19.02 -3.41 6.55
C SER A 411 17.89 -4.32 7.04
N LEU A 412 18.22 -5.58 7.34
CA LEU A 412 17.25 -6.59 7.79
C LEU A 412 17.89 -7.48 8.87
N THR A 413 17.31 -7.48 10.06
CA THR A 413 17.64 -8.38 11.16
C THR A 413 16.49 -9.36 11.36
N ILE A 414 16.81 -10.65 11.29
CA ILE A 414 15.88 -11.76 11.54
C ILE A 414 16.24 -12.34 12.91
N ARG A 415 15.39 -12.11 13.90
CA ARG A 415 15.62 -12.50 15.30
C ARG A 415 15.53 -14.03 15.50
N PRO A 416 16.02 -14.57 16.63
CA PRO A 416 16.04 -16.01 16.91
C PRO A 416 14.71 -16.75 16.74
N ASN A 417 13.59 -16.10 17.06
CA ASN A 417 12.26 -16.71 17.00
C ASN A 417 11.54 -16.49 15.66
N ALA A 418 12.12 -15.72 14.72
CA ALA A 418 11.50 -15.48 13.42
C ALA A 418 11.52 -16.75 12.55
N ALA A 419 10.38 -17.11 11.96
CA ALA A 419 10.25 -18.33 11.19
C ALA A 419 9.29 -18.19 10.00
N GLY A 420 9.59 -18.87 8.89
CA GLY A 420 8.69 -19.01 7.74
C GLY A 420 8.35 -17.71 7.00
N ASN A 421 9.06 -16.61 7.25
CA ASN A 421 8.83 -15.35 6.53
C ASN A 421 9.34 -15.46 5.08
N GLN A 422 8.69 -14.73 4.17
CA GLN A 422 9.09 -14.61 2.77
C GLN A 422 9.40 -13.15 2.45
N PHE A 423 10.64 -12.87 2.02
CA PHE A 423 11.09 -11.52 1.73
C PHE A 423 11.36 -11.34 0.24
N PHE A 424 10.58 -10.50 -0.41
CA PHE A 424 10.77 -10.00 -1.76
C PHE A 424 11.53 -8.67 -1.69
N LEU A 425 12.84 -8.73 -1.93
CA LEU A 425 13.79 -7.64 -1.69
C LEU A 425 14.15 -6.94 -3.00
N MET A 426 13.77 -5.68 -3.14
CA MET A 426 14.19 -4.82 -4.26
C MET A 426 15.53 -4.10 -3.99
N GLY A 427 15.86 -3.90 -2.71
CA GLY A 427 17.08 -3.24 -2.25
C GLY A 427 17.42 -3.67 -0.82
N LEU A 428 18.73 -3.85 -0.55
CA LEU A 428 19.25 -4.28 0.74
C LEU A 428 20.68 -3.75 0.95
N ASN A 429 20.84 -2.42 0.93
CA ASN A 429 22.18 -1.80 0.90
C ASN A 429 23.03 -2.09 2.15
N GLY A 430 22.40 -2.29 3.30
CA GLY A 430 23.07 -2.60 4.55
C GLY A 430 23.33 -4.09 4.78
N GLY A 431 22.90 -4.98 3.87
CA GLY A 431 22.94 -6.43 4.09
C GLY A 431 21.90 -6.92 5.10
N PHE A 432 22.03 -8.16 5.55
CA PHE A 432 21.14 -8.78 6.52
C PHE A 432 21.92 -9.51 7.62
N ASP A 433 21.27 -9.70 8.76
CA ASP A 433 21.71 -10.56 9.85
C ASP A 433 20.62 -11.59 10.15
N ASN A 434 20.94 -12.88 10.02
CA ASN A 434 20.00 -13.98 10.25
C ASN A 434 20.34 -14.75 11.53
N GLN A 435 19.68 -14.35 12.62
CA GLN A 435 19.84 -14.94 13.94
C GLN A 435 18.82 -16.04 14.24
N ALA A 436 17.91 -16.36 13.31
CA ALA A 436 16.87 -17.38 13.50
C ALA A 436 17.49 -18.71 13.95
N THR A 437 16.97 -19.27 15.05
CA THR A 437 17.40 -20.59 15.53
C THR A 437 17.13 -21.65 14.45
N TRP A 438 15.93 -21.58 13.87
CA TRP A 438 15.48 -22.39 12.74
C TRP A 438 15.32 -21.51 11.50
N PRO A 439 16.33 -21.46 10.62
CA PRO A 439 16.39 -20.51 9.52
C PRO A 439 15.45 -20.95 8.40
N THR A 440 14.15 -20.74 8.58
CA THR A 440 13.09 -21.08 7.60
C THR A 440 12.64 -19.86 6.79
N ASN A 441 13.28 -18.70 7.02
CA ASN A 441 12.98 -17.43 6.38
C ASN A 441 13.64 -17.37 5.00
N ARG A 442 12.86 -17.11 3.94
CA ARG A 442 13.29 -17.21 2.54
C ARG A 442 13.35 -15.85 1.87
N PHE A 443 14.38 -15.64 1.04
CA PHE A 443 14.58 -14.40 0.29
C PHE A 443 14.41 -14.61 -1.21
N TYR A 444 13.79 -13.63 -1.85
CA TYR A 444 13.70 -13.44 -3.29
C TYR A 444 14.29 -12.06 -3.59
N ALA A 445 15.55 -12.04 -4.02
CA ALA A 445 16.34 -10.82 -4.14
C ALA A 445 16.39 -10.30 -5.59
N ALA A 446 16.23 -8.99 -5.79
CA ALA A 446 16.48 -8.38 -7.09
C ALA A 446 17.97 -8.45 -7.45
N ALA A 447 18.28 -8.61 -8.74
CA ALA A 447 19.65 -8.64 -9.26
C ALA A 447 20.43 -7.34 -9.00
N SER A 448 19.74 -6.25 -8.64
CA SER A 448 20.33 -4.97 -8.26
C SER A 448 20.96 -4.95 -6.88
N ILE A 449 20.73 -5.97 -6.02
CA ILE A 449 21.33 -6.01 -4.69
C ILE A 449 22.82 -6.39 -4.83
N PRO A 450 23.76 -5.62 -4.25
CA PRO A 450 25.19 -5.91 -4.39
C PRO A 450 25.58 -7.29 -3.85
N ALA A 451 26.50 -7.97 -4.55
CA ALA A 451 26.90 -9.34 -4.23
C ALA A 451 27.63 -9.48 -2.88
N ASP A 452 28.22 -8.39 -2.36
CA ASP A 452 28.81 -8.35 -1.02
C ASP A 452 27.74 -8.29 0.09
N LYS A 453 26.49 -7.92 -0.26
CA LYS A 453 25.34 -7.89 0.67
C LYS A 453 24.53 -9.17 0.61
N ILE A 454 24.43 -9.79 -0.58
CA ILE A 454 23.78 -11.08 -0.78
C ILE A 454 24.68 -11.97 -1.64
N LYS A 455 25.24 -13.01 -1.01
CA LYS A 455 26.12 -13.99 -1.66
C LYS A 455 25.30 -15.06 -2.38
N LEU A 456 25.02 -14.86 -3.67
CA LEU A 456 24.35 -15.83 -4.53
C LEU A 456 25.33 -16.71 -5.32
N GLY A 457 24.84 -17.82 -5.89
CA GLY A 457 25.65 -18.72 -6.69
C GLY A 457 26.81 -19.30 -5.90
N PHE A 458 28.01 -19.33 -6.50
CA PHE A 458 29.22 -19.80 -5.84
C PHE A 458 29.83 -18.81 -4.85
N ALA A 459 29.30 -17.59 -4.74
CA ALA A 459 29.77 -16.65 -3.72
C ALA A 459 29.31 -17.03 -2.31
N VAL A 460 28.28 -17.89 -2.20
CA VAL A 460 27.76 -18.36 -0.91
C VAL A 460 28.85 -19.03 -0.08
N ASP A 461 28.83 -18.77 1.22
CA ASP A 461 29.79 -19.41 2.13
C ASP A 461 29.51 -20.91 2.20
N THR A 462 30.57 -21.69 2.01
CA THR A 462 30.52 -23.16 2.14
C THR A 462 30.95 -23.52 3.56
N PRO A 463 30.07 -24.11 4.38
CA PRO A 463 30.45 -24.57 5.69
C PRO A 463 31.44 -25.73 5.59
N ALA A 464 32.30 -25.87 6.60
CA ALA A 464 33.09 -27.08 6.76
C ALA A 464 32.17 -28.30 6.90
N THR A 465 32.64 -29.46 6.46
CA THR A 465 31.92 -30.71 6.67
C THR A 465 31.75 -30.96 8.18
N PRO A 466 30.52 -31.26 8.66
CA PRO A 466 30.26 -31.50 10.08
C PRO A 466 30.94 -32.80 10.54
N THR A 467 31.06 -32.99 11.86
CA THR A 467 31.50 -34.28 12.42
C THR A 467 30.51 -35.38 12.02
N SER A 468 30.99 -36.62 11.87
CA SER A 468 30.14 -37.78 11.58
C SER A 468 28.97 -37.88 12.59
N GLY A 469 27.74 -37.92 12.07
CA GLY A 469 26.48 -37.93 12.84
C GLY A 469 25.92 -36.55 13.20
N GLU A 470 26.67 -35.46 13.02
CA GLU A 470 26.16 -34.10 13.26
C GLU A 470 25.31 -33.58 12.09
N LEU A 471 24.39 -32.68 12.42
CA LEU A 471 23.47 -32.08 11.46
C LEU A 471 24.07 -30.80 10.86
N MET A 472 24.16 -30.72 9.54
CA MET A 472 24.50 -29.49 8.81
C MET A 472 23.24 -28.87 8.23
N ILE A 473 22.82 -27.74 8.80
CA ILE A 473 21.61 -27.02 8.41
C ILE A 473 21.96 -25.98 7.34
N ASN A 474 21.15 -25.87 6.28
CA ASN A 474 21.18 -24.73 5.38
C ASN A 474 20.68 -23.47 6.10
N ARG A 475 21.60 -22.67 6.65
CA ARG A 475 21.30 -21.39 7.31
C ARG A 475 21.18 -20.21 6.35
N HIS A 476 21.43 -20.40 5.05
CA HIS A 476 21.30 -19.35 4.06
C HIS A 476 19.81 -19.09 3.76
N PRO A 477 19.41 -17.82 3.52
CA PRO A 477 18.02 -17.49 3.22
C PRO A 477 17.57 -17.90 1.80
N PHE A 478 18.38 -18.71 1.12
CA PHE A 478 18.12 -19.25 -0.21
C PHE A 478 18.29 -20.77 -0.19
N PRO A 479 17.62 -21.50 -1.08
CA PRO A 479 17.99 -22.88 -1.34
C PRO A 479 19.44 -22.99 -1.81
N VAL A 480 20.09 -24.10 -1.47
CA VAL A 480 21.47 -24.38 -1.86
C VAL A 480 21.56 -25.75 -2.53
N VAL A 481 22.51 -25.86 -3.46
CA VAL A 481 22.97 -27.14 -3.99
C VAL A 481 24.33 -27.44 -3.36
N VAL A 482 24.39 -28.53 -2.61
CA VAL A 482 25.61 -29.12 -2.06
C VAL A 482 26.21 -30.04 -3.12
N MET A 483 27.36 -29.65 -3.68
CA MET A 483 28.07 -30.42 -4.70
C MET A 483 29.21 -31.18 -4.07
N ILE A 484 29.20 -32.51 -4.18
CA ILE A 484 30.23 -33.39 -3.62
C ILE A 484 31.46 -33.38 -4.53
N LYS A 485 32.59 -32.90 -3.99
CA LYS A 485 33.89 -32.91 -4.67
C LYS A 485 34.61 -34.24 -4.45
N SER A 486 34.63 -34.70 -3.20
CA SER A 486 35.16 -35.99 -2.79
C SER A 486 34.15 -36.65 -1.86
N PRO A 487 33.78 -37.93 -2.07
CA PRO A 487 32.74 -38.59 -1.28
C PRO A 487 33.21 -38.99 0.13
N GLY A 488 34.52 -39.01 0.39
CA GLY A 488 35.08 -39.50 1.66
C GLY A 488 34.71 -40.97 1.92
N SER A 489 34.64 -41.34 3.20
CA SER A 489 34.25 -42.67 3.68
C SER A 489 32.80 -42.67 4.20
N VAL A 490 31.89 -41.99 3.52
CA VAL A 490 30.46 -41.95 3.91
C VAL A 490 29.84 -43.33 3.74
N THR A 491 29.17 -43.82 4.77
CA THR A 491 28.45 -45.11 4.78
C THR A 491 26.93 -44.93 4.74
N GLN A 492 26.44 -43.81 5.26
CA GLN A 492 25.02 -43.46 5.34
C GLN A 492 24.88 -41.94 5.38
N TRP A 493 23.79 -41.41 4.84
CA TRP A 493 23.44 -40.01 5.00
C TRP A 493 21.94 -39.82 5.11
N GLU A 494 21.52 -38.71 5.70
CA GLU A 494 20.10 -38.42 5.97
C GLU A 494 19.76 -36.99 5.52
N LEU A 495 18.59 -36.82 4.91
CA LEU A 495 17.99 -35.52 4.66
C LEU A 495 16.93 -35.26 5.72
N ASN A 496 16.98 -34.07 6.32
CA ASN A 496 16.04 -33.64 7.34
C ASN A 496 15.31 -32.41 6.81
N ASP A 497 13.98 -32.47 6.74
CA ASP A 497 13.18 -31.34 6.32
C ASP A 497 12.96 -30.33 7.46
N THR A 498 12.36 -29.18 7.15
CA THR A 498 12.08 -28.14 8.15
C THR A 498 10.97 -28.49 9.14
N TYR A 499 10.26 -29.60 8.91
CA TYR A 499 9.13 -30.08 9.74
C TYR A 499 9.54 -31.27 10.63
N GLY A 500 10.80 -31.68 10.57
CA GLY A 500 11.36 -32.76 11.38
C GLY A 500 11.23 -34.15 10.77
N ALA A 501 10.75 -34.28 9.53
CA ALA A 501 10.81 -35.55 8.81
C ALA A 501 12.24 -35.82 8.34
N SER A 502 12.65 -37.09 8.37
CA SER A 502 13.98 -37.51 7.91
C SER A 502 13.90 -38.68 6.95
N GLU A 503 14.64 -38.62 5.86
CA GLU A 503 14.83 -39.75 4.92
C GLU A 503 16.29 -40.21 4.98
N LYS A 504 16.49 -41.53 5.17
CA LYS A 504 17.82 -42.13 5.28
C LYS A 504 18.22 -42.82 3.99
N PHE A 505 19.48 -42.66 3.61
CA PHE A 505 20.07 -43.27 2.43
C PHE A 505 21.27 -44.12 2.86
N GLU A 506 21.18 -45.42 2.61
CA GLU A 506 22.29 -46.35 2.80
C GLU A 506 23.24 -46.27 1.61
N GLY A 507 24.54 -46.13 1.87
CA GLY A 507 25.60 -46.15 0.85
C GLY A 507 26.40 -44.85 0.75
N PRO A 508 27.45 -44.88 -0.09
CA PRO A 508 28.38 -43.78 -0.23
C PRO A 508 27.79 -42.61 -1.03
N LEU A 509 28.39 -41.43 -0.84
CA LEU A 509 28.24 -40.34 -1.79
C LEU A 509 29.08 -40.62 -3.06
N SER A 510 28.84 -39.87 -4.13
CA SER A 510 29.66 -39.92 -5.35
C SER A 510 30.18 -38.54 -5.75
N THR A 511 31.37 -38.49 -6.37
CA THR A 511 31.91 -37.25 -6.94
C THR A 511 30.96 -36.70 -8.00
N GLY A 512 30.64 -35.41 -7.90
CA GLY A 512 29.67 -34.74 -8.77
C GLY A 512 28.21 -34.88 -8.33
N GLN A 513 27.91 -35.70 -7.31
CA GLN A 513 26.58 -35.75 -6.72
C GLN A 513 26.17 -34.37 -6.22
N SER A 514 24.91 -34.03 -6.46
CA SER A 514 24.31 -32.77 -6.05
C SER A 514 23.14 -33.05 -5.12
N ILE A 515 23.12 -32.40 -3.96
CA ILE A 515 22.06 -32.51 -2.98
C ILE A 515 21.43 -31.13 -2.83
N TYR A 516 20.13 -31.04 -3.04
CA TYR A 516 19.38 -29.79 -2.91
C TYR A 516 18.83 -29.67 -1.50
N LEU A 517 19.09 -28.53 -0.84
CA LEU A 517 18.58 -28.20 0.48
C LEU A 517 17.85 -26.86 0.41
N THR A 518 16.55 -26.84 0.73
CA THR A 518 15.84 -25.58 0.96
C THR A 518 16.31 -24.91 2.26
N THR A 519 15.94 -23.66 2.45
CA THR A 519 16.28 -22.89 3.65
C THR A 519 15.72 -23.56 4.90
N GLY A 520 16.60 -23.95 5.82
CA GLY A 520 16.27 -24.65 7.06
C GLY A 520 16.33 -26.17 6.97
N GLU A 521 16.38 -26.76 5.76
CA GLU A 521 16.65 -28.19 5.61
C GLU A 521 18.09 -28.51 5.97
N ALA A 522 18.35 -29.78 6.25
CA ALA A 522 19.65 -30.21 6.72
C ALA A 522 20.07 -31.58 6.20
N ILE A 523 21.39 -31.79 6.17
CA ILE A 523 22.01 -33.07 5.87
C ILE A 523 22.77 -33.58 7.09
N ARG A 524 22.61 -34.87 7.40
CA ARG A 524 23.44 -35.60 8.36
C ARG A 524 24.29 -36.62 7.60
N LEU A 525 25.58 -36.69 7.91
CA LEU A 525 26.51 -37.61 7.25
C LEU A 525 27.11 -38.57 8.28
N HIS A 526 27.14 -39.86 7.97
CA HIS A 526 27.84 -40.87 8.74
C HIS A 526 29.02 -41.38 7.91
N TYR A 527 30.23 -41.16 8.39
CA TYR A 527 31.49 -41.61 7.78
C TYR A 527 32.46 -42.16 8.84
N THR A 528 33.37 -43.03 8.43
CA THR A 528 34.33 -43.68 9.35
C THR A 528 35.55 -42.81 9.62
N ASP A 529 36.32 -42.48 8.59
CA ASP A 529 37.66 -41.90 8.74
C ASP A 529 37.86 -40.61 7.95
N THR A 530 37.39 -40.57 6.70
CA THR A 530 37.59 -39.43 5.81
C THR A 530 36.27 -38.68 5.60
N PRO A 531 36.13 -37.42 6.03
CA PRO A 531 34.95 -36.62 5.74
C PRO A 531 34.84 -36.34 4.24
N PRO A 532 33.62 -36.23 3.67
CA PRO A 532 33.47 -35.74 2.30
C PRO A 532 33.94 -34.29 2.18
N GLU A 533 34.37 -33.92 0.99
CA GLU A 533 34.61 -32.53 0.61
C GLU A 533 33.47 -32.05 -0.28
N TRP A 534 32.92 -30.88 0.02
CA TRP A 534 31.81 -30.31 -0.76
C TRP A 534 32.00 -28.84 -1.11
N ARG A 535 31.14 -28.35 -2.00
CA ARG A 535 30.97 -26.92 -2.29
C ARG A 535 29.50 -26.57 -2.32
N TRP A 536 29.14 -25.46 -1.70
CA TRP A 536 27.77 -24.96 -1.74
C TRP A 536 27.61 -23.94 -2.86
N ARG A 537 26.44 -23.96 -3.49
CA ARG A 537 26.00 -22.95 -4.46
C ARG A 537 24.57 -22.55 -4.12
N ALA A 538 24.35 -21.28 -3.83
CA ALA A 538 23.00 -20.75 -3.64
C ALA A 538 22.28 -20.69 -4.99
N VAL A 539 21.02 -21.11 -5.00
CA VAL A 539 20.13 -21.03 -6.16
C VAL A 539 18.92 -20.20 -5.78
N GLN A 540 18.47 -19.36 -6.70
CA GLN A 540 17.38 -18.43 -6.49
C GLN A 540 16.13 -18.89 -7.24
#